data_AF-A0A9D6SN26-F1
#
_entry.id   AF-A0A9D6SN26-F1
#
_cell.length_a   1.000
_cell.length_b   1.000
_cell.length_c   1.000
_cell.angle_alpha   90.00
_cell.angle_beta   90.00
_cell.angle_gamma   90.00
#
_symmetry.space_group_name_H-M   'P 1'
#
loop_
_entity.id
_entity.type
_entity.pdbx_description
1 polymer ?
#
loop_
_entity_poly.entity_id
_entity_poly.type
_entity_poly.pdbx_seq_one_letter_code
_entity_poly.pdbx_strand_id
1 'polypeptide(L)'
;MNRLRRIAGFTLAEAVVVIAVLGIISAGIALFIRTPIEGYIDSASRAALSDNAETAFKRIGRDVQAALPNSVRVTNVGTVFYLEFLQTRTGGRYRSATPSPVIPPTGPNTCPDVAPLDGLADEDVMVFGVADTCFRTLGAVPISPIFGPIVPNADFLVIYNLGPGFANADAYASGPATGGNKSLITAFAVSVGNENRFTFQPNNFQLESPGSRFHVVSGPVTYQCDPVAGVLQRYSNYVISAGQPTPPGVAPDLLSRNVSDCTITFAVANQRTGVVSIWLQLSDLGPGGAARVNLFQQMLVNNAP
;
A
#
# COMPACT_ATOMS: atom_id res chain seq x y z
N MET A 1 -8.10 28.95 -85.12
CA MET A 1 -6.88 29.58 -84.57
C MET A 1 -7.24 30.28 -83.26
N ASN A 2 -6.54 29.93 -82.18
CA ASN A 2 -6.87 30.24 -80.78
C ASN A 2 -7.10 31.74 -80.52
N ARG A 3 -8.28 32.11 -80.01
CA ARG A 3 -8.46 33.39 -79.33
C ARG A 3 -7.65 33.36 -78.02
N LEU A 4 -6.47 33.98 -78.03
CA LEU A 4 -5.70 34.26 -76.83
C LEU A 4 -6.56 35.15 -75.90
N ARG A 5 -7.05 34.58 -74.80
CA ARG A 5 -7.67 35.35 -73.71
C ARG A 5 -6.63 36.33 -73.17
N ARG A 6 -6.93 37.64 -73.23
CA ARG A 6 -6.17 38.65 -72.47
C ARG A 6 -6.36 38.33 -70.99
N ILE A 7 -5.26 38.09 -70.28
CA ILE A 7 -5.24 38.01 -68.83
C ILE A 7 -5.41 39.45 -68.32
N ALA A 8 -6.51 39.73 -67.64
CA ALA A 8 -6.71 41.01 -66.97
C ALA A 8 -5.78 41.06 -65.74
N GLY A 9 -4.91 42.08 -65.68
CA GLY A 9 -4.06 42.34 -64.53
C GLY A 9 -4.83 43.03 -63.40
N PHE A 10 -4.36 42.85 -62.17
CA PHE A 10 -4.96 43.38 -60.95
C PHE A 10 -4.45 44.80 -60.64
N THR A 11 -5.25 45.66 -60.00
CA THR A 11 -4.82 47.02 -59.66
C THR A 11 -4.12 47.09 -58.31
N LEU A 12 -3.21 48.06 -58.12
CA LEU A 12 -2.50 48.25 -56.84
C LEU A 12 -3.49 48.51 -55.68
N ALA A 13 -4.57 49.25 -55.94
CA ALA A 13 -5.62 49.51 -54.96
C ALA A 13 -6.31 48.22 -54.50
N GLU A 14 -6.60 47.32 -55.44
CA GLU A 14 -7.21 46.02 -55.15
C GLU A 14 -6.26 45.15 -54.30
N ALA A 15 -4.93 45.23 -54.52
CA ALA A 15 -3.94 44.49 -53.73
C ALA A 15 -3.82 45.01 -52.30
N VAL A 16 -3.86 46.34 -52.13
CA VAL A 16 -3.83 46.97 -50.81
C VAL A 16 -5.08 46.60 -49.99
N VAL A 17 -6.26 46.65 -50.60
CA VAL A 17 -7.52 46.29 -49.92
C VAL A 17 -7.51 44.81 -49.51
N VAL A 18 -7.04 43.91 -50.38
CA VAL A 18 -6.97 42.47 -50.08
C VAL A 18 -6.06 42.20 -48.89
N ILE A 19 -4.85 42.78 -48.86
CA ILE A 19 -3.90 42.54 -47.76
C ILE A 19 -4.46 43.13 -46.45
N ALA A 20 -5.08 44.31 -46.50
CA ALA A 20 -5.69 44.93 -45.32
C ALA A 20 -6.86 44.10 -44.75
N VAL A 21 -7.76 43.61 -45.61
CA VAL A 21 -8.89 42.77 -45.21
C VAL A 21 -8.42 41.42 -44.67
N LEU A 22 -7.43 40.79 -45.32
CA LEU A 22 -6.81 39.56 -44.82
C LEU A 22 -6.21 39.77 -43.43
N GLY A 23 -5.50 40.88 -43.19
CA GLY A 23 -4.94 41.21 -41.88
C GLY A 23 -6.00 41.27 -40.78
N ILE A 24 -7.11 41.97 -41.02
CA ILE A 24 -8.21 42.12 -40.05
C ILE A 24 -8.89 40.77 -39.79
N ILE A 25 -9.17 40.00 -40.85
CA ILE A 25 -9.83 38.68 -40.74
C ILE A 25 -8.91 37.70 -40.00
N SER A 26 -7.63 37.63 -40.36
CA SER A 26 -6.66 36.75 -39.70
C SER A 26 -6.50 37.07 -38.21
N ALA A 27 -6.46 38.35 -37.83
CA ALA A 27 -6.41 38.76 -36.43
C ALA A 27 -7.67 38.35 -35.65
N GLY A 28 -8.86 38.48 -36.27
CA GLY A 28 -10.12 38.03 -35.68
C GLY A 28 -10.14 36.50 -35.46
N ILE A 29 -9.80 35.73 -36.49
CA ILE A 29 -9.77 34.26 -36.45
C ILE A 29 -8.80 33.75 -35.37
N ALA A 30 -7.64 34.39 -35.19
CA ALA A 30 -6.66 33.98 -34.19
C ALA A 30 -7.22 34.01 -32.76
N LEU A 31 -8.04 35.01 -32.41
CA LEU A 31 -8.65 35.11 -31.09
C LEU A 31 -9.76 34.06 -30.88
N PHE A 32 -10.53 33.75 -31.93
CA PHE A 32 -11.58 32.74 -31.88
C PHE A 32 -11.06 31.30 -31.80
N ILE A 33 -9.87 31.02 -32.33
CA ILE A 33 -9.24 29.70 -32.25
C ILE A 33 -8.51 29.49 -30.92
N ARG A 34 -7.91 30.55 -30.36
CA ARG A 34 -7.11 30.47 -29.13
C ARG A 34 -7.93 30.00 -27.93
N THR A 35 -9.12 30.57 -27.72
CA THR A 35 -9.94 30.31 -26.53
C THR A 35 -10.47 28.86 -26.44
N PRO A 36 -10.97 28.23 -27.53
CA PRO A 36 -11.31 26.81 -27.50
C PRO A 36 -10.10 25.88 -27.28
N ILE A 37 -8.92 26.22 -27.84
CA ILE A 37 -7.71 25.41 -27.65
C ILE A 37 -7.23 25.48 -26.21
N GLU A 38 -7.17 26.68 -25.61
CA GLU A 38 -6.80 26.85 -24.20
C GLU A 38 -7.77 26.10 -23.27
N GLY A 39 -9.08 26.17 -23.54
CA GLY A 39 -10.08 25.40 -22.80
C GLY A 39 -9.94 23.89 -22.94
N TYR A 40 -9.59 23.40 -24.13
CA TYR A 40 -9.30 21.98 -24.35
C TYR A 40 -8.06 21.53 -23.56
N ILE A 41 -6.97 22.32 -23.57
CA ILE A 41 -5.74 22.00 -22.84
C ILE A 41 -5.98 22.01 -21.32
N ASP A 42 -6.71 22.99 -20.77
CA ASP A 42 -7.06 23.02 -19.34
C ASP A 42 -7.87 21.77 -18.95
N SER A 43 -8.90 21.42 -19.74
CA SER A 43 -9.70 20.23 -19.51
C SER A 43 -8.87 18.95 -19.54
N ALA A 44 -7.98 18.80 -20.53
CA ALA A 44 -7.08 17.66 -20.63
C ALA A 44 -6.11 17.56 -19.44
N SER A 45 -5.55 18.69 -18.99
CA SER A 45 -4.66 18.73 -17.83
C SER A 45 -5.35 18.31 -16.53
N ARG A 46 -6.59 18.78 -16.30
CA ARG A 46 -7.40 18.39 -15.12
C ARG A 46 -7.76 16.93 -15.14
N ALA A 47 -8.11 16.39 -16.31
CA ALA A 47 -8.37 14.96 -16.47
C ALA A 47 -7.13 14.13 -16.11
N ALA A 48 -5.95 14.49 -16.64
CA ALA A 48 -4.70 13.80 -16.33
C ALA A 48 -4.34 13.85 -14.82
N LEU A 49 -4.55 14.99 -14.15
CA LEU A 49 -4.35 15.10 -12.70
C LEU A 49 -5.34 14.20 -11.93
N SER A 50 -6.61 14.16 -12.34
CA SER A 50 -7.62 13.30 -11.72
C SER A 50 -7.27 11.82 -11.87
N ASP A 51 -6.89 11.37 -13.07
CA ASP A 51 -6.55 9.98 -13.35
C ASP A 51 -5.32 9.52 -12.56
N ASN A 52 -4.31 10.38 -12.45
CA ASN A 52 -3.11 10.11 -11.64
C ASN A 52 -3.46 9.98 -10.15
N ALA A 53 -4.29 10.88 -9.62
CA ALA A 53 -4.73 10.82 -8.23
C ALA A 53 -5.58 9.58 -7.94
N GLU A 54 -6.54 9.25 -8.81
CA GLU A 54 -7.36 8.05 -8.67
C GLU A 54 -6.52 6.77 -8.71
N THR A 55 -5.53 6.69 -9.60
CA THR A 55 -4.63 5.54 -9.69
C THR A 55 -3.82 5.39 -8.40
N ALA A 56 -3.31 6.51 -7.86
CA ALA A 56 -2.61 6.51 -6.60
C ALA A 56 -3.51 6.04 -5.44
N PHE A 57 -4.74 6.55 -5.34
CA PHE A 57 -5.70 6.12 -4.32
C PHE A 57 -6.15 4.68 -4.46
N LYS A 58 -6.36 4.17 -5.67
CA LYS A 58 -6.68 2.75 -5.91
C LYS A 58 -5.52 1.85 -5.46
N ARG A 59 -4.27 2.28 -5.61
CA ARG A 59 -3.10 1.56 -5.08
C ARG A 59 -3.05 1.63 -3.56
N ILE A 60 -3.11 2.82 -2.96
CA ILE A 60 -3.08 3.00 -1.50
C ILE A 60 -4.21 2.21 -0.84
N GLY A 61 -5.43 2.30 -1.38
CA GLY A 61 -6.59 1.57 -0.86
C GLY A 61 -6.38 0.07 -0.85
N ARG A 62 -5.83 -0.51 -1.93
CA ARG A 62 -5.52 -1.96 -1.96
C ARG A 62 -4.45 -2.36 -0.96
N ASP A 63 -3.38 -1.56 -0.81
CA ASP A 63 -2.31 -1.87 0.14
C ASP A 63 -2.84 -1.75 1.59
N VAL A 64 -3.62 -0.71 1.91
CA VAL A 64 -4.26 -0.48 3.22
C VAL A 64 -5.26 -1.58 3.59
N GLN A 65 -6.03 -2.10 2.62
CA GLN A 65 -6.94 -3.24 2.87
C GLN A 65 -6.19 -4.51 3.28
N ALA A 66 -4.90 -4.61 2.92
CA ALA A 66 -4.03 -5.70 3.31
C ALA A 66 -3.04 -5.30 4.42
N ALA A 67 -3.34 -4.23 5.18
CA ALA A 67 -2.61 -3.92 6.40
C ALA A 67 -2.87 -4.99 7.48
N LEU A 68 -1.83 -5.33 8.24
CA LEU A 68 -1.98 -6.13 9.45
C LEU A 68 -2.91 -5.39 10.43
N PRO A 69 -3.90 -6.08 11.04
CA PRO A 69 -4.79 -5.48 12.03
C PRO A 69 -4.01 -4.71 13.11
N ASN A 70 -4.46 -3.49 13.43
CA ASN A 70 -3.84 -2.61 14.43
C ASN A 70 -2.37 -2.20 14.12
N SER A 71 -1.91 -2.31 12.87
CA SER A 71 -0.58 -1.84 12.45
C SER A 71 -0.58 -0.47 11.77
N VAL A 72 -1.74 0.04 11.35
CA VAL A 72 -1.81 1.34 10.67
C VAL A 72 -1.46 2.45 11.64
N ARG A 73 -0.51 3.30 11.24
CA ARG A 73 -0.09 4.50 11.97
C ARG A 73 0.19 5.66 11.03
N VAL A 74 0.01 6.87 11.52
CA VAL A 74 0.27 8.10 10.78
C VAL A 74 1.16 9.00 11.62
N THR A 75 2.25 9.47 11.04
CA THR A 75 3.13 10.49 11.62
C THR A 75 3.17 11.70 10.68
N ASN A 76 3.17 12.90 11.25
CA ASN A 76 3.34 14.14 10.51
C ASN A 76 4.61 14.85 10.96
N VAL A 77 5.38 15.37 10.00
CA VAL A 77 6.55 16.21 10.22
C VAL A 77 6.36 17.49 9.39
N GLY A 78 5.97 18.58 10.04
CA GLY A 78 5.61 19.82 9.33
C GLY A 78 4.39 19.64 8.44
N THR A 79 4.52 19.86 7.14
CA THR A 79 3.43 19.64 6.16
C THR A 79 3.51 18.27 5.47
N VAL A 80 4.46 17.41 5.85
CA VAL A 80 4.67 16.10 5.26
C VAL A 80 4.01 15.02 6.12
N PHE A 81 3.19 14.18 5.49
CA PHE A 81 2.47 13.10 6.16
C PHE A 81 3.01 11.74 5.75
N TYR A 82 3.15 10.84 6.72
CA TYR A 82 3.62 9.48 6.54
C TYR A 82 2.57 8.50 7.06
N LEU A 83 1.93 7.76 6.15
CA LEU A 83 1.05 6.65 6.47
C LEU A 83 1.84 5.35 6.41
N GLU A 84 1.98 4.64 7.53
CA GLU A 84 2.67 3.36 7.58
C GLU A 84 1.76 2.24 8.09
N PHE A 85 1.98 1.03 7.59
CA PHE A 85 1.39 -0.21 8.11
C PHE A 85 2.30 -1.39 7.78
N LEU A 86 2.09 -2.51 8.47
CA LEU A 86 2.72 -3.79 8.11
C LEU A 86 1.87 -4.46 7.03
N GLN A 87 2.47 -4.73 5.87
CA GLN A 87 1.77 -5.36 4.75
C GLN A 87 1.58 -6.84 5.03
N THR A 88 0.33 -7.28 5.12
CA THR A 88 -0.04 -8.69 5.18
C THR A 88 0.05 -9.29 3.78
N ARG A 89 0.83 -10.35 3.64
CA ARG A 89 0.93 -11.16 2.43
C ARG A 89 -0.16 -12.22 2.37
N THR A 90 -0.37 -12.89 3.51
CA THR A 90 -1.38 -13.93 3.70
C THR A 90 -1.67 -14.16 5.19
N GLY A 91 -2.58 -15.06 5.51
CA GLY A 91 -2.90 -15.48 6.87
C GLY A 91 -3.75 -16.75 6.84
N GLY A 92 -4.03 -17.29 8.01
CA GLY A 92 -4.80 -18.51 8.13
C GLY A 92 -5.11 -18.82 9.59
N ARG A 93 -5.46 -20.08 9.84
CA ARG A 93 -5.62 -20.58 11.20
C ARG A 93 -4.54 -21.60 11.52
N TYR A 94 -3.96 -21.52 12.71
CA TYR A 94 -3.07 -22.56 13.23
C TYR A 94 -3.91 -23.62 13.95
N ARG A 95 -3.34 -24.82 14.10
CA ARG A 95 -3.90 -25.85 14.97
C ARG A 95 -3.64 -25.46 16.43
N SER A 96 -4.70 -25.42 17.24
CA SER A 96 -4.63 -25.27 18.70
C SER A 96 -5.00 -26.60 19.35
N ALA A 97 -4.28 -27.01 20.40
CA ALA A 97 -4.64 -28.21 21.14
C ALA A 97 -5.98 -28.01 21.84
N THR A 98 -6.87 -29.01 21.76
CA THR A 98 -7.94 -29.14 22.76
C THR A 98 -7.32 -29.32 24.15
N PRO A 99 -7.96 -28.83 25.23
CA PRO A 99 -7.51 -29.08 26.60
C PRO A 99 -7.77 -30.54 26.96
N SER A 100 -6.93 -31.44 26.45
CA SER A 100 -6.73 -32.80 26.97
C SER A 100 -5.56 -32.73 27.96
N PRO A 101 -5.43 -33.62 28.95
CA PRO A 101 -4.31 -33.56 29.90
C PRO A 101 -3.04 -34.06 29.19
N VAL A 102 -2.50 -33.22 28.31
CA VAL A 102 -1.26 -33.48 27.60
C VAL A 102 -0.14 -33.09 28.56
N ILE A 103 0.67 -34.08 28.89
CA ILE A 103 1.91 -33.98 29.63
C ILE A 103 2.65 -32.72 29.16
N PRO A 104 2.99 -31.76 30.04
CA PRO A 104 3.75 -30.59 29.63
C PRO A 104 5.05 -31.09 28.98
N PRO A 105 5.39 -30.64 27.75
CA PRO A 105 6.61 -31.09 27.09
C PRO A 105 7.81 -30.73 27.96
N THR A 106 8.41 -31.74 28.59
CA THR A 106 9.63 -31.60 29.39
C THR A 106 10.82 -31.61 28.44
N GLY A 107 11.13 -30.46 27.84
CA GLY A 107 12.34 -30.25 27.04
C GLY A 107 12.25 -29.06 26.08
N PRO A 108 13.39 -28.49 25.62
CA PRO A 108 13.42 -27.51 24.54
C PRO A 108 13.20 -28.25 23.20
N ASN A 109 11.96 -28.67 22.93
CA ASN A 109 11.61 -29.37 21.70
C ASN A 109 10.78 -28.38 20.86
N THR A 110 11.41 -27.55 20.01
CA THR A 110 11.67 -27.87 18.60
C THR A 110 10.66 -28.88 18.09
N CYS A 111 9.68 -28.39 17.32
CA CYS A 111 8.78 -29.21 16.52
C CYS A 111 9.33 -30.59 16.17
N PRO A 112 8.94 -31.65 16.90
CA PRO A 112 9.48 -32.95 16.64
C PRO A 112 8.85 -33.48 15.35
N ASP A 113 9.71 -33.78 14.39
CA ASP A 113 9.39 -34.50 13.16
C ASP A 113 9.23 -36.01 13.41
N VAL A 114 9.08 -36.41 14.67
CA VAL A 114 9.09 -37.79 15.12
C VAL A 114 7.85 -38.04 15.95
N ALA A 115 6.87 -38.69 15.31
CA ALA A 115 5.78 -39.38 15.98
C ALA A 115 6.34 -40.04 17.26
N PRO A 116 5.78 -39.76 18.45
CA PRO A 116 6.22 -40.45 19.63
C PRO A 116 6.04 -41.96 19.41
N LEU A 117 6.87 -42.77 20.07
CA LEU A 117 6.78 -44.24 20.05
C LEU A 117 5.41 -44.81 20.50
N ASP A 118 4.44 -43.96 20.82
CA ASP A 118 3.08 -44.29 21.24
C ASP A 118 2.05 -44.28 20.10
N GLY A 119 2.44 -43.90 18.87
CA GLY A 119 1.54 -43.92 17.70
C GLY A 119 0.50 -42.79 17.71
N LEU A 120 0.66 -41.74 18.52
CA LEU A 120 -0.10 -40.51 18.41
C LEU A 120 0.54 -39.63 17.32
N ALA A 121 -0.25 -39.22 16.32
CA ALA A 121 0.28 -38.47 15.19
C ALA A 121 0.85 -37.10 15.62
N ASP A 122 1.95 -36.68 14.98
CA ASP A 122 2.50 -35.32 15.07
C ASP A 122 1.42 -34.27 14.74
N GLU A 123 0.84 -33.64 15.77
CA GLU A 123 -0.23 -32.68 15.54
C GLU A 123 0.28 -31.29 15.14
N ASP A 124 1.59 -31.01 15.32
CA ASP A 124 2.26 -29.73 15.03
C ASP A 124 1.40 -28.52 15.48
N VAL A 125 0.88 -28.61 16.69
CA VAL A 125 0.02 -27.61 17.31
C VAL A 125 0.86 -26.42 17.76
N MET A 126 0.34 -25.21 17.56
CA MET A 126 0.94 -23.98 18.08
C MET A 126 0.84 -23.94 19.61
N VAL A 127 1.96 -23.79 20.30
CA VAL A 127 2.00 -23.69 21.77
C VAL A 127 2.30 -22.26 22.23
N PHE A 128 1.64 -21.84 23.32
CA PHE A 128 1.77 -20.51 23.91
C PHE A 128 2.38 -20.57 25.31
N GLY A 129 3.08 -19.51 25.73
CA GLY A 129 3.73 -19.40 27.04
C GLY A 129 5.11 -20.07 27.11
N VAL A 130 5.48 -20.85 26.10
CA VAL A 130 6.81 -21.47 25.91
C VAL A 130 7.35 -21.14 24.52
N ALA A 131 8.67 -21.27 24.32
CA ALA A 131 9.27 -21.05 23.02
C ALA A 131 8.89 -22.17 22.04
N ASP A 132 8.32 -21.79 20.90
CA ASP A 132 7.94 -22.68 19.81
C ASP A 132 8.70 -22.30 18.52
N THR A 133 8.74 -23.20 17.55
CA THR A 133 9.53 -23.08 16.30
C THR A 133 8.76 -23.43 15.04
N CYS A 134 7.60 -24.07 15.13
CA CYS A 134 6.82 -24.43 13.95
C CYS A 134 5.35 -24.68 14.32
N PHE A 135 4.46 -24.72 13.33
CA PHE A 135 3.10 -25.26 13.50
C PHE A 135 2.54 -25.71 12.14
N ARG A 136 1.42 -26.47 12.17
CA ARG A 136 0.59 -26.77 11.01
C ARG A 136 -0.71 -25.97 10.99
N THR A 137 -1.09 -25.57 9.78
CA THR A 137 -2.29 -24.77 9.55
C THR A 137 -3.53 -25.66 9.53
N LEU A 138 -4.67 -25.05 9.88
CA LEU A 138 -5.98 -25.61 9.59
C LEU A 138 -6.35 -25.20 8.16
N GLY A 139 -6.16 -26.13 7.23
CA GLY A 139 -6.41 -25.90 5.80
C GLY A 139 -5.25 -25.20 5.08
N ALA A 140 -5.39 -25.07 3.76
CA ALA A 140 -4.35 -24.53 2.90
C ALA A 140 -4.29 -23.00 3.04
N VAL A 141 -3.08 -22.47 3.16
CA VAL A 141 -2.86 -21.02 3.23
C VAL A 141 -2.99 -20.43 1.83
N PRO A 142 -3.88 -19.46 1.62
CA PRO A 142 -4.06 -18.85 0.31
C PRO A 142 -2.81 -18.04 -0.05
N ILE A 143 -2.26 -18.25 -1.26
CA ILE A 143 -1.19 -17.40 -1.78
C ILE A 143 -1.81 -16.32 -2.66
N SER A 144 -1.58 -15.05 -2.30
CA SER A 144 -2.07 -13.91 -3.08
C SER A 144 -1.28 -13.76 -4.37
N PRO A 145 -1.93 -13.67 -5.56
CA PRO A 145 -1.23 -13.39 -6.81
C PRO A 145 -0.69 -11.96 -6.88
N ILE A 146 -1.21 -11.05 -6.03
CA ILE A 146 -0.81 -9.63 -6.00
C ILE A 146 0.45 -9.45 -5.15
N PHE A 147 0.48 -10.06 -3.96
CA PHE A 147 1.60 -9.91 -3.04
C PHE A 147 2.70 -10.95 -3.26
N GLY A 148 2.38 -12.08 -3.91
CA GLY A 148 3.33 -13.15 -4.21
C GLY A 148 3.45 -14.18 -3.08
N PRO A 149 4.34 -15.18 -3.25
CA PRO A 149 4.52 -16.27 -2.30
C PRO A 149 5.17 -15.78 -1.00
N ILE A 150 5.02 -16.58 0.07
CA ILE A 150 5.75 -16.38 1.33
C ILE A 150 7.25 -16.48 1.04
N VAL A 151 8.03 -15.56 1.58
CA VAL A 151 9.48 -15.47 1.41
C VAL A 151 10.17 -15.80 2.74
N PRO A 152 10.69 -17.02 2.90
CA PRO A 152 11.47 -17.39 4.08
C PRO A 152 12.68 -16.46 4.27
N ASN A 153 13.01 -16.21 5.54
CA ASN A 153 14.07 -15.30 5.98
C ASN A 153 13.84 -13.82 5.61
N ALA A 154 12.62 -13.45 5.23
CA ALA A 154 12.21 -12.06 4.99
C ALA A 154 10.83 -11.74 5.58
N ASP A 155 9.87 -12.66 5.42
CA ASP A 155 8.54 -12.50 5.99
C ASP A 155 8.48 -12.93 7.46
N PHE A 156 7.57 -12.31 8.20
CA PHE A 156 7.32 -12.62 9.60
C PHE A 156 5.95 -13.24 9.83
N LEU A 157 5.91 -14.24 10.69
CA LEU A 157 4.70 -14.74 11.33
C LEU A 157 4.29 -13.76 12.42
N VAL A 158 3.01 -13.37 12.44
CA VAL A 158 2.43 -12.53 13.48
C VAL A 158 1.17 -13.19 14.03
N ILE A 159 1.06 -13.26 15.35
CA ILE A 159 -0.12 -13.78 16.05
C ILE A 159 -0.78 -12.65 16.84
N TYR A 160 -2.11 -12.57 16.79
CA TYR A 160 -2.92 -11.71 17.66
C TYR A 160 -2.38 -10.27 17.90
N ASN A 161 -2.22 -9.49 16.82
CA ASN A 161 -1.71 -8.12 16.91
C ASN A 161 -2.78 -7.14 17.43
N LEU A 162 -2.56 -6.63 18.64
CA LEU A 162 -3.38 -5.60 19.27
C LEU A 162 -2.80 -4.19 19.09
N GLY A 163 -1.52 -4.11 18.68
CA GLY A 163 -0.84 -2.86 18.37
C GLY A 163 -0.20 -2.20 19.60
N PRO A 164 0.24 -0.93 19.46
CA PRO A 164 1.01 -0.23 20.48
C PRO A 164 0.29 -0.16 21.84
N GLY A 165 1.05 -0.35 22.92
CA GLY A 165 0.55 -0.32 24.30
C GLY A 165 0.10 -1.68 24.85
N PHE A 166 0.04 -2.73 24.02
CA PHE A 166 -0.22 -4.10 24.46
C PHE A 166 1.08 -4.92 24.49
N ALA A 167 1.56 -5.21 25.70
CA ALA A 167 2.76 -6.03 25.88
C ALA A 167 2.60 -7.40 25.21
N ASN A 168 3.63 -7.82 24.47
CA ASN A 168 3.66 -9.07 23.72
C ASN A 168 2.57 -9.20 22.62
N ALA A 169 1.91 -8.10 22.21
CA ALA A 169 0.92 -8.08 21.13
C ALA A 169 1.10 -6.89 20.17
N ASP A 170 2.32 -6.34 20.11
CA ASP A 170 2.71 -5.27 19.19
C ASP A 170 3.82 -5.74 18.24
N ALA A 171 3.46 -5.96 16.98
CA ALA A 171 4.36 -6.44 15.94
C ALA A 171 5.47 -5.44 15.57
N TYR A 172 5.35 -4.16 15.95
CA TYR A 172 6.42 -3.18 15.78
C TYR A 172 7.44 -3.20 16.92
N ALA A 173 7.07 -3.67 18.11
CA ALA A 173 7.86 -3.49 19.33
C ALA A 173 9.25 -4.15 19.26
N SER A 174 9.38 -5.30 18.60
CA SER A 174 10.67 -6.01 18.45
C SER A 174 11.51 -5.55 17.26
N GLY A 175 11.06 -4.54 16.52
CA GLY A 175 11.75 -4.05 15.32
C GLY A 175 12.03 -5.17 14.30
N PRO A 176 13.27 -5.28 13.76
CA PRO A 176 13.59 -6.33 12.78
C PRO A 176 13.73 -7.72 13.41
N ALA A 177 13.83 -7.83 14.73
CA ALA A 177 14.06 -9.09 15.41
C ALA A 177 12.77 -9.90 15.62
N THR A 178 12.93 -11.20 15.82
CA THR A 178 11.92 -12.07 16.44
C THR A 178 11.69 -11.63 17.88
N GLY A 179 10.43 -11.54 18.31
CA GLY A 179 10.06 -11.19 19.66
C GLY A 179 8.59 -10.76 19.81
N GLY A 180 8.08 -10.84 21.03
CA GLY A 180 6.68 -10.54 21.32
C GLY A 180 5.76 -11.46 20.52
N ASN A 181 4.88 -10.86 19.70
CA ASN A 181 3.97 -11.59 18.84
C ASN A 181 4.42 -11.75 17.38
N LYS A 182 5.71 -11.52 17.09
CA LYS A 182 6.27 -11.61 15.74
C LYS A 182 7.49 -12.53 15.70
N SER A 183 7.54 -13.46 14.75
CA SER A 183 8.72 -14.31 14.53
C SER A 183 9.10 -14.42 13.04
N LEU A 184 10.39 -14.44 12.75
CA LEU A 184 10.91 -14.59 11.39
C LEU A 184 10.62 -16.00 10.86
N ILE A 185 9.95 -16.11 9.73
CA ILE A 185 9.67 -17.40 9.08
C ILE A 185 10.96 -17.91 8.43
N THR A 186 11.36 -19.14 8.73
CA THR A 186 12.59 -19.77 8.20
C THR A 186 12.30 -20.83 7.15
N ALA A 187 11.11 -21.44 7.16
CA ALA A 187 10.63 -22.34 6.11
C ALA A 187 9.10 -22.36 6.01
N PHE A 188 8.60 -22.67 4.81
CA PHE A 188 7.19 -22.92 4.53
C PHE A 188 7.08 -24.14 3.63
N ALA A 189 6.33 -25.16 4.06
CA ALA A 189 6.14 -26.40 3.32
C ALA A 189 4.65 -26.72 3.14
N VAL A 190 4.30 -27.31 2.00
CA VAL A 190 2.99 -27.93 1.81
C VAL A 190 3.06 -29.31 2.45
N SER A 191 2.13 -29.58 3.37
CA SER A 191 2.00 -30.87 4.02
C SER A 191 0.89 -31.69 3.37
N VAL A 192 0.81 -32.97 3.72
CA VAL A 192 -0.22 -33.89 3.23
C VAL A 192 -1.59 -33.45 3.77
N GLY A 193 -2.65 -33.47 2.94
CA GLY A 193 -4.03 -33.22 3.41
C GLY A 193 -4.53 -31.77 3.38
N ASN A 194 -4.05 -30.93 2.45
CA ASN A 194 -4.40 -29.50 2.35
C ASN A 194 -4.02 -28.68 3.58
N GLU A 195 -2.85 -28.95 4.17
CA GLU A 195 -2.30 -28.15 5.26
C GLU A 195 -0.92 -27.66 4.89
N ASN A 196 -0.45 -26.63 5.59
CA ASN A 196 0.89 -26.09 5.43
C ASN A 196 1.61 -26.13 6.77
N ARG A 197 2.92 -26.40 6.72
CA ARG A 197 3.80 -26.33 7.87
C ARG A 197 4.64 -25.06 7.79
N PHE A 198 4.56 -24.23 8.82
CA PHE A 198 5.44 -23.07 9.01
C PHE A 198 6.55 -23.45 9.96
N THR A 199 7.79 -23.11 9.64
CA THR A 199 8.92 -23.10 10.58
C THR A 199 9.41 -21.67 10.72
N PHE A 200 9.75 -21.25 11.94
CA PHE A 200 10.13 -19.90 12.28
C PHE A 200 11.19 -19.90 13.38
N GLN A 201 11.84 -18.76 13.60
CA GLN A 201 12.80 -18.63 14.68
C GLN A 201 12.13 -18.83 16.05
N PRO A 202 12.82 -19.48 17.02
CA PRO A 202 12.27 -19.71 18.35
C PRO A 202 11.64 -18.44 18.94
N ASN A 203 10.34 -18.49 19.25
CA ASN A 203 9.64 -17.37 19.86
C ASN A 203 8.63 -17.87 20.90
N ASN A 204 8.51 -17.13 22.00
CA ASN A 204 7.52 -17.42 23.03
C ASN A 204 6.31 -16.50 22.85
N PHE A 205 5.31 -16.97 22.12
CA PHE A 205 4.04 -16.26 21.98
C PHE A 205 3.25 -16.35 23.29
N GLN A 206 2.92 -15.20 23.88
CA GLN A 206 2.24 -15.14 25.18
C GLN A 206 0.72 -15.14 25.06
N LEU A 207 0.19 -14.70 23.92
CA LEU A 207 -1.23 -14.45 23.73
C LEU A 207 -1.75 -15.22 22.52
N GLU A 208 -2.77 -16.04 22.77
CA GLU A 208 -3.47 -16.80 21.75
C GLU A 208 -4.50 -15.92 21.03
N SER A 209 -4.63 -16.07 19.70
CA SER A 209 -5.74 -15.47 18.95
C SER A 209 -7.03 -16.23 19.29
N PRO A 210 -8.13 -15.57 19.71
CA PRO A 210 -9.40 -16.24 20.02
C PRO A 210 -10.00 -17.05 18.87
N GLY A 211 -9.61 -16.77 17.62
CA GLY A 211 -10.02 -17.51 16.43
C GLY A 211 -8.94 -18.43 15.85
N SER A 212 -7.88 -18.69 16.63
CA SER A 212 -6.67 -19.41 16.24
C SER A 212 -6.02 -18.86 14.97
N ARG A 213 -6.05 -17.52 14.78
CA ARG A 213 -5.57 -16.86 13.55
C ARG A 213 -4.11 -16.45 13.63
N PHE A 214 -3.44 -16.52 12.48
CA PHE A 214 -2.13 -15.92 12.26
C PHE A 214 -2.12 -15.11 10.96
N HIS A 215 -1.15 -14.21 10.86
CA HIS A 215 -0.86 -13.40 9.68
C HIS A 215 0.60 -13.58 9.29
N VAL A 216 0.88 -13.47 8.00
CA VAL A 216 2.23 -13.40 7.45
C VAL A 216 2.42 -12.00 6.89
N VAL A 217 3.41 -11.27 7.40
CA VAL A 217 3.71 -9.90 6.97
C VAL A 217 5.04 -9.85 6.23
N SER A 218 5.09 -9.11 5.13
CA SER A 218 6.30 -8.94 4.32
C SER A 218 7.19 -7.79 4.78
N GLY A 219 6.66 -6.93 5.65
CA GLY A 219 7.37 -5.76 6.17
C GLY A 219 6.51 -4.50 6.12
N PRO A 220 7.10 -3.34 6.48
CA PRO A 220 6.41 -2.07 6.53
C PRO A 220 6.31 -1.44 5.13
N VAL A 221 5.18 -0.78 4.86
CA VAL A 221 4.95 0.06 3.69
C VAL A 221 4.61 1.45 4.18
N THR A 222 5.34 2.47 3.71
CA THR A 222 5.06 3.87 4.04
C THR A 222 4.65 4.64 2.79
N TYR A 223 3.54 5.36 2.84
CA TYR A 223 3.20 6.40 1.88
C TYR A 223 3.61 7.75 2.46
N GLN A 224 4.49 8.46 1.75
CA GLN A 224 4.86 9.84 2.05
C GLN A 224 4.09 10.77 1.12
N CYS A 225 3.37 11.70 1.72
CA CYS A 225 2.75 12.80 1.02
C CYS A 225 3.52 14.08 1.35
N ASP A 226 4.23 14.62 0.38
CA ASP A 226 5.15 15.74 0.55
C ASP A 226 4.77 16.89 -0.41
N PRO A 227 3.99 17.88 0.06
CA PRO A 227 3.66 19.08 -0.72
C PRO A 227 4.87 19.99 -0.97
N VAL A 228 5.94 19.90 -0.17
CA VAL A 228 7.14 20.74 -0.33
C VAL A 228 7.96 20.25 -1.51
N ALA A 229 8.16 18.93 -1.62
CA ALA A 229 8.81 18.30 -2.77
C ALA A 229 7.85 18.10 -3.96
N GLY A 230 6.54 18.29 -3.74
CA GLY A 230 5.51 18.17 -4.77
C GLY A 230 5.21 16.73 -5.17
N VAL A 231 5.37 15.76 -4.26
CA VAL A 231 5.33 14.32 -4.59
C VAL A 231 4.51 13.50 -3.59
N LEU A 232 3.87 12.47 -4.13
CA LEU A 232 3.32 11.35 -3.38
C LEU A 232 4.14 10.11 -3.72
N GLN A 233 4.72 9.49 -2.70
CA GLN A 233 5.71 8.43 -2.85
C GLN A 233 5.40 7.24 -1.93
N ARG A 234 5.86 6.05 -2.31
CA ARG A 234 5.73 4.81 -1.55
C ARG A 234 7.09 4.22 -1.26
N TYR A 235 7.33 3.92 0.00
CA TYR A 235 8.50 3.23 0.51
C TYR A 235 8.12 1.81 0.89
N SER A 236 8.99 0.86 0.54
CA SER A 236 8.89 -0.55 0.94
C SER A 236 10.29 -1.16 1.01
N ASN A 237 10.41 -2.40 1.47
CA ASN A 237 11.69 -3.11 1.62
C ASN A 237 12.66 -2.45 2.60
N TYR A 238 12.13 -1.87 3.68
CA TYR A 238 12.90 -1.41 4.83
C TYR A 238 12.52 -2.21 6.08
N VAL A 239 13.35 -2.13 7.11
CA VAL A 239 13.17 -2.92 8.33
C VAL A 239 11.98 -2.43 9.17
N ILE A 240 11.30 -3.36 9.82
CA ILE A 240 10.29 -3.04 10.85
C ILE A 240 11.01 -2.31 12.00
N SER A 241 10.41 -1.22 12.49
CA SER A 241 10.95 -0.43 13.60
C SER A 241 9.83 0.01 14.54
N ALA A 242 10.13 0.01 15.85
CA ALA A 242 9.18 0.48 16.87
C ALA A 242 8.76 1.94 16.61
N GLY A 243 9.71 2.81 16.25
CA GLY A 243 9.42 4.16 15.76
C GLY A 243 9.21 4.18 14.25
N GLN A 244 8.22 4.96 13.78
CA GLN A 244 7.97 5.15 12.35
C GLN A 244 9.09 5.99 11.72
N PRO A 245 9.82 5.47 10.71
CA PRO A 245 10.83 6.25 10.01
C PRO A 245 10.18 7.38 9.18
N THR A 246 10.74 8.59 9.27
CA THR A 246 10.22 9.79 8.57
C THR A 246 11.37 10.62 7.97
N PRO A 247 11.74 10.41 6.69
CA PRO A 247 11.34 9.33 5.78
C PRO A 247 12.10 8.01 6.06
N PRO A 248 11.64 6.88 5.51
CA PRO A 248 12.43 5.64 5.49
C PRO A 248 13.72 5.79 4.68
N GLY A 249 14.81 5.17 5.15
CA GLY A 249 16.14 5.23 4.54
C GLY A 249 16.33 4.37 3.27
N VAL A 250 15.29 4.21 2.46
CA VAL A 250 15.30 3.43 1.21
C VAL A 250 14.77 4.28 0.05
N ALA A 251 15.08 3.88 -1.19
CA ALA A 251 14.57 4.59 -2.35
C ALA A 251 13.03 4.42 -2.47
N PRO A 252 12.28 5.51 -2.72
CA PRO A 252 10.84 5.44 -2.92
C PRO A 252 10.45 5.13 -4.38
N ASP A 253 9.27 4.55 -4.53
CA ASP A 253 8.50 4.56 -5.78
C ASP A 253 7.66 5.83 -5.87
N LEU A 254 7.72 6.54 -7.00
CA LEU A 254 6.87 7.70 -7.25
C LEU A 254 5.46 7.27 -7.65
N LEU A 255 4.43 7.77 -6.95
CA LEU A 255 3.03 7.56 -7.30
C LEU A 255 2.42 8.74 -8.04
N SER A 256 2.70 9.96 -7.57
CA SER A 256 2.19 11.17 -8.19
C SER A 256 3.17 12.31 -8.04
N ARG A 257 3.19 13.20 -9.03
CA ARG A 257 3.84 14.51 -8.97
C ARG A 257 2.79 15.59 -8.71
N ASN A 258 3.25 16.82 -8.59
CA ASN A 258 2.42 18.01 -8.54
C ASN A 258 1.49 18.07 -7.31
N VAL A 259 1.89 17.44 -6.21
CA VAL A 259 1.18 17.54 -4.93
C VAL A 259 1.36 18.94 -4.37
N SER A 260 0.27 19.71 -4.22
CA SER A 260 0.32 21.07 -3.66
C SER A 260 -0.21 21.17 -2.25
N ASP A 261 -1.10 20.25 -1.86
CA ASP A 261 -1.55 20.12 -0.48
C ASP A 261 -1.90 18.67 -0.18
N CYS A 262 -1.73 18.27 1.07
CA CYS A 262 -2.02 16.92 1.49
C CYS A 262 -2.29 16.83 2.98
N THR A 263 -3.28 16.02 3.34
CA THR A 263 -3.53 15.67 4.74
C THR A 263 -3.91 14.20 4.81
N ILE A 264 -3.24 13.47 5.70
CA ILE A 264 -3.57 12.09 6.01
C ILE A 264 -3.96 12.00 7.48
N THR A 265 -5.10 11.38 7.74
CA THR A 265 -5.56 11.10 9.11
C THR A 265 -5.92 9.64 9.24
N PHE A 266 -5.64 9.05 10.39
CA PHE A 266 -6.11 7.73 10.77
C PHE A 266 -6.92 7.83 12.06
N ALA A 267 -8.15 7.35 12.03
CA ALA A 267 -9.04 7.32 13.18
C ALA A 267 -9.52 5.88 13.41
N VAL A 268 -9.48 5.45 14.66
CA VAL A 268 -10.04 4.16 15.07
C VAL A 268 -11.53 4.38 15.37
N ALA A 269 -12.40 3.83 14.54
CA ALA A 269 -13.86 3.97 14.70
C ALA A 269 -14.39 3.05 15.81
N ASN A 270 -13.83 1.85 15.92
CA ASN A 270 -14.02 0.93 17.04
C ASN A 270 -12.82 -0.03 17.13
N GLN A 271 -12.83 -0.94 18.12
CA GLN A 271 -11.74 -1.90 18.33
C GLN A 271 -11.42 -2.82 17.14
N ARG A 272 -12.34 -2.95 16.16
CA ARG A 272 -12.22 -3.83 14.99
C ARG A 272 -12.19 -3.08 13.66
N THR A 273 -12.44 -1.78 13.64
CA THR A 273 -12.43 -0.98 12.41
C THR A 273 -11.76 0.37 12.61
N GLY A 274 -10.88 0.72 11.68
CA GLY A 274 -10.31 2.05 11.54
C GLY A 274 -10.66 2.66 10.19
N VAL A 275 -10.43 3.96 10.04
CA VAL A 275 -10.61 4.68 8.78
C VAL A 275 -9.37 5.52 8.53
N VAL A 276 -8.72 5.28 7.39
CA VAL A 276 -7.72 6.20 6.84
C VAL A 276 -8.46 7.16 5.92
N SER A 277 -8.28 8.46 6.14
CA SER A 277 -8.80 9.50 5.26
C SER A 277 -7.63 10.28 4.66
N ILE A 278 -7.64 10.46 3.34
CA ILE A 278 -6.61 11.19 2.59
C ILE A 278 -7.27 12.31 1.81
N TRP A 279 -6.82 13.53 2.08
CA TRP A 279 -7.08 14.72 1.26
C TRP A 279 -5.84 14.99 0.42
N LEU A 280 -6.01 15.06 -0.89
CA LEU A 280 -4.92 15.30 -1.84
C LEU A 280 -5.32 16.43 -2.79
N GLN A 281 -4.47 17.45 -2.87
CA GLN A 281 -4.56 18.47 -3.90
C GLN A 281 -3.40 18.29 -4.89
N LEU A 282 -3.74 18.20 -6.17
CA LEU A 282 -2.77 18.24 -7.25
C LEU A 282 -2.92 19.55 -8.04
N SER A 283 -1.81 20.16 -8.40
CA SER A 283 -1.80 21.38 -9.21
C SER A 283 -0.72 21.39 -10.28
N ASP A 284 -1.10 21.68 -11.51
CA ASP A 284 -0.16 21.84 -12.62
C ASP A 284 -0.14 23.29 -13.12
N LEU A 285 1.03 23.77 -13.52
CA LEU A 285 1.20 25.08 -14.14
C LEU A 285 1.35 24.87 -15.65
N GLY A 286 0.22 24.80 -16.34
CA GLY A 286 0.17 24.59 -17.78
C GLY A 286 0.13 25.91 -18.57
N PRO A 287 0.29 25.85 -19.92
CA PRO A 287 0.20 27.02 -20.80
C PRO A 287 -1.15 27.76 -20.70
N GLY A 288 -2.21 27.08 -20.26
CA GLY A 288 -3.56 27.63 -20.06
C GLY A 288 -3.84 28.17 -18.65
N GLY A 289 -2.84 28.16 -17.74
CA GLY A 289 -3.00 28.59 -16.34
C GLY A 289 -2.80 27.47 -15.32
N ALA A 290 -3.10 27.77 -14.05
CA ALA A 290 -2.97 26.82 -12.95
C ALA A 290 -4.19 25.87 -12.91
N ALA A 291 -4.01 24.62 -13.33
CA ALA A 291 -5.00 23.56 -13.13
C ALA A 291 -4.89 23.05 -11.70
N ARG A 292 -6.04 22.82 -11.03
CA ARG A 292 -6.10 22.30 -9.66
C ARG A 292 -7.21 21.28 -9.53
N VAL A 293 -6.92 20.17 -8.86
CA VAL A 293 -7.90 19.13 -8.52
C VAL A 293 -7.74 18.77 -7.04
N ASN A 294 -8.87 18.71 -6.34
CA ASN A 294 -8.93 18.26 -4.95
C ASN A 294 -9.64 16.91 -4.92
N LEU A 295 -9.03 15.92 -4.29
CA LEU A 295 -9.63 14.61 -4.11
C LEU A 295 -9.63 14.24 -2.64
N PHE A 296 -10.66 13.51 -2.25
CA PHE A 296 -10.83 12.95 -0.92
C PHE A 296 -11.15 11.48 -1.03
N GLN A 297 -10.46 10.64 -0.25
CA GLN A 297 -10.72 9.22 -0.19
C GLN A 297 -10.71 8.74 1.26
N GLN A 298 -11.71 7.91 1.59
CA GLN A 298 -11.72 7.13 2.83
C GLN A 298 -11.50 5.65 2.52
N MET A 299 -10.71 5.01 3.36
CA MET A 299 -10.34 3.61 3.23
C MET A 299 -10.58 2.94 4.59
N LEU A 300 -11.44 1.92 4.60
CA LEU A 300 -11.69 1.12 5.79
C LEU A 300 -10.46 0.28 6.12
N VAL A 301 -10.09 0.23 7.40
CA VAL A 301 -9.04 -0.64 7.93
C VAL A 301 -9.70 -1.71 8.78
N ASN A 302 -9.37 -2.97 8.51
CA ASN A 302 -9.80 -4.09 9.34
C ASN A 302 -8.82 -4.29 10.50
N ASN A 303 -9.29 -4.04 11.72
CA ASN A 303 -8.54 -4.19 12.97
C ASN A 303 -8.97 -5.43 13.77
N ALA A 304 -9.50 -6.47 13.10
CA ALA A 304 -9.80 -7.75 13.72
C ALA A 304 -8.62 -8.75 13.56
N PRO A 305 -7.77 -8.92 14.59
CA PRO A 305 -6.63 -9.85 14.56
C PRO A 305 -7.02 -11.34 14.60
#